data_AF-A0A0S7CSP5-F1
#
_entry.id   AF-A0A0S7CSP5-F1
#
_cell.length_a   1.000
_cell.length_b   1.000
_cell.length_c   1.000
_cell.angle_alpha   90.00
_cell.angle_beta   90.00
_cell.angle_gamma   90.00
#
_symmetry.space_group_name_H-M   'P 1'
#
loop_
_entity.id
_entity.type
_entity.pdbx_description
1 polymer ?
#
loop_
_entity_poly.entity_id
_entity_poly.type
_entity_poly.pdbx_seq_one_letter_code
_entity_poly.pdbx_strand_id
1 'polypeptide(L)'
;MQQTAQAGAMLAVHAEDDDIVMYAYKQLQREGRIGLENMHHAHNNLSEKLSFQRVITLAEHVGAPIYLMHVSAREGVDAIREARGRGQAVYGEILPHYAYFTAEDYKQKNGAIYHTYPSLKSETDRDSMWESLLEAHSAPWRPTACAPTLR
;
A
#
# COMPACT_ATOMS: atom_id res chain seq x y z
N MET A 1 -5.50 -15.79 -6.48
CA MET A 1 -4.76 -16.33 -5.30
C MET A 1 -4.59 -17.83 -5.39
N GLN A 2 -5.66 -18.66 -5.33
CA GLN A 2 -5.52 -20.13 -5.36
C GLN A 2 -4.74 -20.66 -6.59
N GLN A 3 -5.11 -20.21 -7.79
CA GLN A 3 -4.41 -20.58 -9.02
C GLN A 3 -2.94 -20.14 -9.01
N THR A 4 -2.67 -18.94 -8.50
CA THR A 4 -1.31 -18.38 -8.39
C THR A 4 -0.44 -19.20 -7.44
N ALA A 5 -1.00 -19.59 -6.29
CA ALA A 5 -0.34 -20.46 -5.31
C ALA A 5 -0.05 -21.85 -5.88
N GLN A 6 -1.03 -22.47 -6.57
CA GLN A 6 -0.85 -23.77 -7.25
C GLN A 6 0.25 -23.73 -8.31
N ALA A 7 0.42 -22.60 -8.98
CA ALA A 7 1.48 -22.39 -9.97
C ALA A 7 2.84 -22.02 -9.36
N GLY A 8 2.96 -21.88 -8.03
CA GLY A 8 4.19 -21.40 -7.38
C GLY A 8 4.54 -19.94 -7.72
N ALA A 9 3.56 -19.16 -8.17
CA ALA A 9 3.74 -17.77 -8.59
C ALA A 9 3.35 -16.79 -7.47
N MET A 10 3.87 -15.56 -7.57
CA MET A 10 3.53 -14.45 -6.68
C MET A 10 2.43 -13.59 -7.29
N LEU A 11 1.44 -13.19 -6.48
CA LEU A 11 0.37 -12.30 -6.92
C LEU A 11 0.74 -10.84 -6.61
N ALA A 12 0.90 -10.01 -7.64
CA ALA A 12 1.03 -8.57 -7.49
C ALA A 12 -0.36 -7.92 -7.40
N VAL A 13 -0.55 -7.01 -6.45
CA VAL A 13 -1.84 -6.41 -6.14
C VAL A 13 -1.70 -4.90 -5.92
N HIS A 14 -2.44 -4.11 -6.70
CA HIS A 14 -2.84 -2.75 -6.32
C HIS A 14 -4.06 -2.88 -5.41
N ALA A 15 -4.03 -2.29 -4.21
CA ALA A 15 -5.07 -2.50 -3.21
C ALA A 15 -5.53 -1.18 -2.57
N GLU A 16 -6.69 -0.70 -3.00
CA GLU A 16 -7.50 0.31 -2.32
C GLU A 16 -8.93 -0.22 -2.17
N ASP A 17 -9.66 0.21 -1.15
CA ASP A 17 -11.07 -0.14 -0.98
C ASP A 17 -11.95 0.77 -1.84
N ASP A 18 -12.56 0.19 -2.87
CA ASP A 18 -13.31 0.92 -3.90
C ASP A 18 -14.53 1.65 -3.33
N ASP A 19 -15.24 1.04 -2.38
CA ASP A 19 -16.42 1.65 -1.77
C ASP A 19 -16.04 2.93 -1.01
N ILE A 20 -14.93 2.92 -0.27
CA ILE A 20 -14.39 4.10 0.41
C ILE A 20 -13.97 5.17 -0.59
N VAL A 21 -13.20 4.80 -1.62
CA VAL A 21 -12.72 5.73 -2.65
C VAL A 21 -13.90 6.39 -3.37
N MET A 22 -14.88 5.60 -3.82
CA MET A 22 -16.05 6.09 -4.54
C MET A 22 -17.00 6.91 -3.65
N TYR A 23 -17.11 6.57 -2.36
CA TYR A 23 -17.83 7.40 -1.40
C TYR A 23 -17.16 8.77 -1.24
N ALA A 24 -15.84 8.79 -1.04
CA ALA A 24 -15.08 10.02 -0.85
C ALA A 24 -15.11 10.91 -2.10
N TYR A 25 -15.03 10.34 -3.30
CA TYR A 25 -15.25 11.09 -4.54
C TYR A 25 -16.62 11.79 -4.58
N LYS A 26 -17.69 11.06 -4.27
CA LYS A 26 -19.05 11.63 -4.23
C LYS A 26 -19.17 12.73 -3.17
N GLN A 27 -18.50 12.57 -2.04
CA GLN A 27 -18.48 13.57 -0.98
C GLN A 27 -17.76 14.85 -1.45
N LEU A 28 -16.55 14.74 -1.99
CA LEU A 28 -15.80 15.89 -2.52
C LEU A 28 -16.59 16.63 -3.62
N GLN A 29 -17.30 15.89 -4.48
CA GLN A 29 -18.16 16.49 -5.50
C GLN A 29 -19.31 17.30 -4.88
N ARG A 30 -19.99 16.78 -3.85
CA ARG A 30 -21.07 17.50 -3.14
C ARG A 30 -20.57 18.76 -2.43
N GLU A 31 -19.35 18.72 -1.92
CA GLU A 31 -18.70 19.84 -1.23
C GLU A 31 -18.10 20.88 -2.20
N GLY A 32 -18.11 20.60 -3.52
CA GLY A 32 -17.45 21.46 -4.51
C GLY A 32 -15.91 21.44 -4.45
N ARG A 33 -15.32 20.46 -3.76
CA ARG A 33 -13.88 20.31 -3.50
C ARG A 33 -13.23 19.32 -4.47
N ILE A 34 -13.46 19.54 -5.77
CA ILE A 34 -13.02 18.63 -6.84
C ILE A 34 -11.61 18.94 -7.39
N GLY A 35 -10.91 19.90 -6.78
CA GLY A 35 -9.52 20.21 -7.11
C GLY A 35 -8.56 19.08 -6.73
N LEU A 36 -7.47 18.93 -7.49
CA LEU A 36 -6.46 17.89 -7.29
C LEU A 36 -5.89 17.88 -5.87
N GLU A 37 -5.76 19.05 -5.23
CA GLU A 37 -5.29 19.20 -3.87
C GLU A 37 -6.12 18.40 -2.85
N ASN A 38 -7.35 18.01 -3.21
CA ASN A 38 -8.23 17.18 -2.38
C ASN A 38 -8.18 15.69 -2.73
N MET A 39 -7.40 15.25 -3.73
CA MET A 39 -7.41 13.86 -4.23
C MET A 39 -6.98 12.84 -3.17
N HIS A 40 -6.08 13.24 -2.26
CA HIS A 40 -5.66 12.43 -1.11
C HIS A 40 -6.79 12.13 -0.11
N HIS A 41 -7.90 12.88 -0.14
CA HIS A 41 -9.08 12.54 0.63
C HIS A 41 -9.89 11.40 0.00
N ALA A 42 -9.84 11.27 -1.34
CA ALA A 42 -10.46 10.15 -2.06
C ALA A 42 -9.65 8.86 -1.88
N HIS A 43 -8.37 8.93 -2.24
CA HIS A 43 -7.39 7.86 -2.04
C HIS A 43 -6.74 8.07 -0.67
N ASN A 44 -7.46 7.73 0.40
CA ASN A 44 -7.04 7.98 1.78
C ASN A 44 -6.44 6.73 2.46
N ASN A 45 -5.82 6.91 3.63
CA ASN A 45 -5.18 5.81 4.39
C ASN A 45 -6.16 4.68 4.74
N LEU A 46 -7.44 4.99 5.00
CA LEU A 46 -8.43 3.99 5.35
C LEU A 46 -8.69 3.01 4.19
N SER A 47 -8.76 3.53 2.96
CA SER A 47 -8.95 2.70 1.76
C SER A 47 -7.80 1.70 1.56
N GLU A 48 -6.55 2.14 1.71
CA GLU A 48 -5.36 1.27 1.64
C GLU A 48 -5.39 0.24 2.77
N LYS A 49 -5.60 0.70 4.02
CA LYS A 49 -5.62 -0.14 5.21
C LYS A 49 -6.59 -1.31 5.08
N LEU A 50 -7.86 -1.04 4.76
CA LEU A 50 -8.87 -2.10 4.69
C LEU A 50 -8.59 -3.07 3.54
N SER A 51 -8.17 -2.56 2.39
CA SER A 51 -7.85 -3.40 1.23
C SER A 51 -6.63 -4.28 1.50
N PHE A 52 -5.57 -3.73 2.11
CA PHE A 52 -4.38 -4.48 2.50
C PHE A 52 -4.70 -5.58 3.51
N GLN A 53 -5.44 -5.26 4.58
CA GLN A 53 -5.86 -6.25 5.56
C GLN A 53 -6.64 -7.39 4.91
N ARG A 54 -7.60 -7.07 4.03
CA ARG A 54 -8.37 -8.08 3.29
C ARG A 54 -7.48 -8.95 2.42
N VAL A 55 -6.59 -8.36 1.62
CA VAL A 55 -5.70 -9.09 0.70
C VAL A 55 -4.73 -9.97 1.48
N ILE A 56 -4.13 -9.46 2.56
CA ILE A 56 -3.21 -10.20 3.43
C ILE A 56 -3.92 -11.40 4.08
N THR A 57 -5.11 -11.20 4.64
CA THR A 57 -5.89 -12.28 5.27
C THR A 57 -6.27 -13.37 4.26
N LEU A 58 -6.72 -13.00 3.06
CA LEU A 58 -7.05 -13.96 2.02
C LEU A 58 -5.82 -14.73 1.53
N ALA A 59 -4.68 -14.04 1.39
CA ALA A 59 -3.42 -14.65 1.01
C ALA A 59 -2.91 -15.63 2.09
N GLU A 60 -3.07 -15.28 3.37
CA GLU A 60 -2.70 -16.14 4.51
C GLU A 60 -3.53 -17.42 4.50
N HIS A 61 -4.85 -17.29 4.32
CA HIS A 61 -5.75 -18.43 4.22
C HIS A 61 -5.42 -19.38 3.06
N VAL A 62 -5.01 -18.84 1.91
CA VAL A 62 -4.68 -19.63 0.72
C VAL A 62 -3.24 -20.15 0.74
N GLY A 63 -2.36 -19.57 1.57
CA GLY A 63 -0.92 -19.81 1.51
C GLY A 63 -0.27 -19.22 0.25
N ALA A 64 -0.83 -18.14 -0.30
CA ALA A 64 -0.32 -17.51 -1.52
C ALA A 64 0.70 -16.40 -1.18
N PRO A 65 1.88 -16.36 -1.84
CA PRO A 65 2.78 -15.22 -1.74
C PRO A 65 2.19 -14.01 -2.48
N ILE A 66 2.26 -12.82 -1.86
CA ILE A 66 1.71 -11.58 -2.40
C ILE A 66 2.74 -10.44 -2.42
N TYR A 67 2.62 -9.57 -3.42
CA TYR A 67 3.38 -8.35 -3.60
C TYR A 67 2.41 -7.16 -3.67
N LEU A 68 2.38 -6.32 -2.64
CA LEU A 68 1.53 -5.15 -2.56
C LEU A 68 2.25 -3.99 -3.23
N MET A 69 1.71 -3.56 -4.38
CA MET A 69 2.31 -2.48 -5.18
C MET A 69 2.10 -1.13 -4.49
N HIS A 70 3.04 -0.21 -4.75
CA HIS A 70 2.97 1.23 -4.42
C HIS A 70 2.27 1.55 -3.09
N VAL A 71 2.73 0.92 -1.99
CA VAL A 71 2.34 1.19 -0.60
C VAL A 71 2.57 2.67 -0.32
N SER A 72 1.53 3.38 0.12
CA SER A 72 1.54 4.84 0.21
C SER A 72 1.25 5.36 1.61
N ALA A 73 0.72 4.52 2.51
CA ALA A 73 0.36 4.90 3.87
C ALA A 73 1.13 4.08 4.93
N ARG A 74 1.30 4.68 6.11
CA ARG A 74 1.90 3.99 7.27
C ARG A 74 1.17 2.70 7.61
N GLU A 75 -0.16 2.70 7.53
CA GLU A 75 -0.96 1.52 7.85
C GLU A 75 -0.68 0.35 6.90
N GLY A 76 -0.36 0.62 5.62
CA GLY A 76 0.05 -0.42 4.68
C GLY A 76 1.42 -1.01 5.04
N VAL A 77 2.38 -0.16 5.41
CA VAL A 77 3.70 -0.58 5.92
C VAL A 77 3.55 -1.44 7.17
N ASP A 78 2.75 -0.99 8.14
CA ASP A 78 2.51 -1.70 9.40
C ASP A 78 1.86 -3.07 9.17
N ALA A 79 0.87 -3.15 8.27
CA ALA A 79 0.21 -4.41 7.92
C ALA A 79 1.18 -5.41 7.28
N ILE A 80 2.07 -4.96 6.40
CA ILE A 80 3.11 -5.80 5.80
C ILE A 80 4.10 -6.27 6.86
N ARG A 81 4.57 -5.36 7.73
CA ARG A 81 5.50 -5.68 8.82
C ARG A 81 4.91 -6.75 9.74
N GLU A 82 3.65 -6.60 10.13
CA GLU A 82 2.94 -7.55 10.99
C GLU A 82 2.80 -8.93 10.34
N ALA A 83 2.34 -8.97 9.08
CA ALA A 83 2.19 -10.21 8.31
C ALA A 83 3.52 -10.95 8.14
N ARG A 84 4.60 -10.22 7.82
CA ARG A 84 5.95 -10.78 7.74
C ARG A 84 6.46 -11.26 9.09
N GLY A 85 6.13 -10.56 10.18
CA GLY A 85 6.44 -10.97 11.55
C GLY A 85 5.81 -12.32 11.94
N ARG A 86 4.67 -12.67 11.33
CA ARG A 86 4.03 -13.99 11.47
C ARG A 86 4.59 -15.06 10.51
N GLY A 87 5.58 -14.72 9.68
CA GLY A 87 6.19 -15.63 8.72
C GLY A 87 5.46 -15.74 7.37
N GLN A 88 4.47 -14.88 7.10
CA GLN A 88 3.78 -14.86 5.82
C GLN A 88 4.67 -14.28 4.71
N ALA A 89 4.59 -14.85 3.50
CA ALA A 89 5.28 -14.35 2.31
C ALA A 89 4.57 -13.13 1.70
N VAL A 90 4.65 -11.99 2.40
CA VAL A 90 4.12 -10.68 1.98
C VAL A 90 5.27 -9.72 1.72
N TYR A 91 5.20 -9.01 0.59
CA TYR A 91 6.18 -8.02 0.18
C TYR A 91 5.47 -6.73 -0.23
N GLY A 92 6.17 -5.60 -0.15
CA GLY A 92 5.64 -4.29 -0.52
C GLY A 92 6.63 -3.53 -1.42
N GLU A 93 6.08 -2.72 -2.30
CA GLU A 93 6.80 -1.72 -3.09
C GLU A 93 6.39 -0.33 -2.62
N ILE A 94 7.32 0.61 -2.50
CA ILE A 94 6.98 2.03 -2.41
C ILE A 94 7.44 2.74 -3.69
N LEU A 95 6.76 3.82 -4.07
CA LEU A 95 7.25 4.72 -5.11
C LEU A 95 8.17 5.79 -4.48
N PRO A 96 9.19 6.28 -5.20
CA PRO A 96 10.00 7.41 -4.74
C PRO A 96 9.15 8.64 -4.37
N HIS A 97 8.03 8.85 -5.07
CA HIS A 97 7.09 9.93 -4.77
C HIS A 97 6.64 9.96 -3.31
N TYR A 98 6.34 8.80 -2.72
CA TYR A 98 5.90 8.71 -1.32
C TYR A 98 7.02 8.93 -0.31
N ALA A 99 8.29 8.84 -0.72
CA ALA A 99 9.45 9.12 0.12
C ALA A 99 9.89 10.60 0.06
N TYR A 100 9.55 11.31 -1.01
CA TYR A 100 10.00 12.70 -1.23
C TYR A 100 8.90 13.74 -1.05
N PHE A 101 7.65 13.41 -1.39
CA PHE A 101 6.54 14.37 -1.46
C PHE A 101 5.39 13.98 -0.54
N THR A 102 4.50 14.95 -0.32
CA THR A 102 3.30 14.84 0.52
C THR A 102 2.11 15.47 -0.19
N ALA A 103 0.90 15.27 0.34
CA ALA A 103 -0.33 15.87 -0.18
C ALA A 103 -0.26 17.41 -0.24
N GLU A 104 0.57 18.06 0.58
CA GLU A 104 0.78 19.51 0.55
C GLU A 104 1.41 19.96 -0.78
N ASP A 105 2.19 19.11 -1.44
CA ASP A 105 2.82 19.42 -2.73
C ASP A 105 1.80 19.62 -3.85
N TYR A 106 0.57 19.11 -3.71
CA TYR A 106 -0.52 19.38 -4.65
C TYR A 106 -0.95 20.85 -4.67
N LYS A 107 -0.69 21.62 -3.61
CA LYS A 107 -1.05 23.06 -3.52
C LYS A 107 -0.08 23.96 -4.27
N GLN A 108 1.04 23.42 -4.76
CA GLN A 108 2.00 24.18 -5.57
C GLN A 108 1.42 24.52 -6.95
N LYS A 109 1.95 25.55 -7.61
CA LYS A 109 1.50 26.01 -8.94
C LYS A 109 1.43 24.89 -10.00
N ASN A 110 2.34 23.92 -9.93
CA ASN A 110 2.39 22.75 -10.81
C ASN A 110 2.16 21.44 -10.04
N GLY A 111 1.39 21.46 -8.96
CA GLY A 111 1.23 20.30 -8.05
C GLY A 111 0.79 18.99 -8.72
N ALA A 112 0.16 19.07 -9.90
CA ALA A 112 -0.20 17.92 -10.72
C ALA A 112 0.97 17.02 -11.13
N ILE A 113 2.19 17.54 -11.21
CA ILE A 113 3.35 16.72 -11.60
C ILE A 113 3.73 15.68 -10.55
N TYR A 114 3.30 15.86 -9.30
CA TYR A 114 3.62 14.95 -8.19
C TYR A 114 2.54 13.87 -7.99
N HIS A 115 1.46 13.89 -8.77
CA HIS A 115 0.32 13.02 -8.55
C HIS A 115 0.56 11.58 -9.01
N THR A 116 0.10 10.63 -8.19
CA THR A 116 0.19 9.18 -8.37
C THR A 116 -1.12 8.52 -7.93
N TYR A 117 -1.26 7.22 -8.22
CA TYR A 117 -2.31 6.36 -7.67
C TYR A 117 -1.66 5.18 -6.92
N PRO A 118 -1.87 5.02 -5.60
CA PRO A 118 -2.60 5.90 -4.68
C PRO A 118 -2.03 7.33 -4.58
N SER A 119 -2.82 8.27 -4.04
CA SER A 119 -2.40 9.66 -3.86
C SER A 119 -1.31 9.83 -2.80
N LEU A 120 -0.54 10.92 -2.87
CA LEU A 120 0.36 11.35 -1.82
C LEU A 120 -0.40 11.55 -0.50
N LYS A 121 0.25 11.28 0.63
CA LYS A 121 -0.34 11.31 1.97
C LYS A 121 0.34 12.35 2.88
N SER A 122 0.30 12.15 4.19
CA SER A 122 0.88 13.08 5.16
C SER A 122 2.41 12.97 5.24
N GLU A 123 3.06 13.94 5.92
CA GLU A 123 4.48 13.84 6.28
C GLU A 123 4.77 12.60 7.13
N THR A 124 3.86 12.24 8.04
CA THR A 124 4.01 11.03 8.86
C THR A 124 4.02 9.75 8.02
N ASP A 125 3.22 9.71 6.95
CA ASP A 125 3.26 8.59 6.01
C ASP A 125 4.59 8.56 5.25
N ARG A 126 5.07 9.70 4.75
CA ARG A 126 6.39 9.81 4.09
C ARG A 126 7.52 9.33 4.99
N ASP A 127 7.53 9.75 6.25
CA ASP A 127 8.56 9.38 7.21
C ASP A 127 8.53 7.85 7.47
N SER A 128 7.34 7.25 7.53
CA SER A 128 7.20 5.79 7.64
C SER A 128 7.76 5.03 6.44
N MET A 129 7.74 5.62 5.24
CA MET A 129 8.37 5.03 4.05
C MET A 129 9.88 4.93 4.24
N TRP A 130 10.52 6.00 4.72
CA TRP A 130 11.96 6.01 5.02
C TRP A 130 12.33 5.03 6.13
N GLU A 131 11.56 5.01 7.22
CA GLU A 131 11.75 4.03 8.30
C GLU A 131 11.70 2.60 7.75
N SER A 132 10.70 2.27 6.94
CA SER A 132 10.54 0.95 6.35
C SER A 132 11.71 0.54 5.43
N LEU A 133 12.26 1.48 4.64
CA LEU A 133 13.40 1.22 3.77
C LEU A 133 14.67 0.93 4.57
N LEU A 134 14.91 1.69 5.65
CA LEU A 134 16.07 1.51 6.53
C LEU A 134 15.97 0.20 7.33
N GLU A 135 14.77 -0.14 7.81
CA GLU A 135 14.48 -1.43 8.44
C GLU A 135 14.73 -2.59 7.48
N ALA A 136 14.22 -2.50 6.24
CA ALA A 136 14.38 -3.53 5.22
C ALA A 136 15.84 -3.77 4.85
N HIS A 137 16.65 -2.71 4.80
CA HIS A 137 18.09 -2.83 4.55
C HIS A 137 18.84 -3.53 5.69
N SER A 138 18.39 -3.33 6.93
CA SER A 138 19.03 -3.88 8.13
C SER A 138 18.56 -5.32 8.45
N ALA A 139 17.47 -5.77 7.84
CA ALA A 139 16.94 -7.11 8.05
C ALA A 139 17.87 -8.16 7.41
N PRO A 140 18.29 -9.22 8.14
CA PRO A 140 19.10 -10.28 7.56
C PRO A 140 18.34 -10.95 6.41
N TRP A 141 18.95 -10.99 5.23
CA TRP A 141 18.38 -11.66 4.06
C TRP A 141 18.14 -13.15 4.39
N ARG A 142 16.87 -13.55 4.47
CA ARG A 142 16.48 -14.95 4.72
C ARG A 142 15.92 -15.54 3.42
N PRO A 143 16.67 -16.41 2.71
CA PRO A 143 16.21 -17.03 1.47
C PRO A 143 15.02 -17.99 1.65
N THR A 144 14.65 -18.33 2.89
CA THR A 144 13.82 -19.50 3.21
C THR A 144 12.37 -19.23 3.58
N ALA A 145 11.87 -17.98 3.51
CA ALA A 145 10.44 -17.72 3.76
C ALA A 145 9.51 -18.26 2.65
N CYS A 146 10.06 -18.79 1.55
CA CYS A 146 9.30 -19.31 0.41
C CYS A 146 9.44 -20.82 0.19
N ALA A 147 9.91 -21.62 1.16
CA ALA A 147 9.79 -23.06 1.02
C ALA A 147 8.35 -23.46 1.42
N PRO A 148 7.48 -23.88 0.48
CA PRO A 148 6.22 -24.50 0.87
C PRO A 148 6.62 -25.78 1.59
N THR A 149 6.42 -25.86 2.90
CA THR A 149 6.35 -27.16 3.56
C THR A 149 5.10 -27.84 3.04
N LEU A 150 5.23 -28.49 1.88
CA LEU A 150 4.35 -29.55 1.42
C LEU A 150 4.39 -30.65 2.51
N ARG A 151 3.32 -30.73 3.28
CA ARG A 151 2.86 -31.97 3.91
C ARG A 151 1.48 -32.27 3.38
#